data_AF-A0A643ITX0-F1
#
_entry.id   AF-A0A643ITX0-F1
#
_cell.length_a   1.000
_cell.length_b   1.000
_cell.length_c   1.000
_cell.angle_alpha   90.00
_cell.angle_beta   90.00
_cell.angle_gamma   90.00
#
_symmetry.space_group_name_H-M   'P 1'
#
loop_
_entity.id
_entity.type
_entity.pdbx_description
1 polymer ?
#
loop_
_entity_poly.entity_id
_entity_poly.type
_entity_poly.pdbx_seq_one_letter_code
_entity_poly.pdbx_strand_id
1 'polypeptide(L)' 'VRIFETEDPNHFWVECDGRGKALVPGYPQGYCENHYIHSFELENGRIKRNREFMNPIQKLRALGIAVPQIKRDGIPT' A
#
# COMPACT_ATOMS: atom_id res chain seq x y z
N VAL A 1 -0.12 10.98 -7.12
CA VAL A 1 0.87 10.01 -7.65
C VAL A 1 2.18 10.73 -7.87
N ARG A 2 3.30 10.16 -7.42
CA ARG A 2 4.66 10.60 -7.75
C ARG A 2 5.43 9.41 -8.27
N ILE A 3 6.17 9.60 -9.37
CA ILE A 3 6.96 8.54 -10.00
C ILE A 3 8.43 8.93 -9.84
N PHE A 4 9.24 7.96 -9.44
CA PHE A 4 10.67 8.12 -9.22
C PHE A 4 11.39 7.14 -10.13
N GLU A 5 12.23 7.70 -11.00
CA GLU A 5 13.23 6.93 -11.73
C GLU A 5 14.33 6.47 -10.77
N THR A 6 15.06 5.44 -11.18
CA THR A 6 16.28 5.01 -10.49
C THR A 6 17.44 4.99 -11.48
N GLU A 7 18.65 4.65 -11.01
CA GLU A 7 19.79 4.45 -11.89
C GLU A 7 19.61 3.24 -12.83
N ASP A 8 18.74 2.29 -12.48
CA ASP A 8 18.31 1.23 -13.40
C ASP A 8 17.14 1.75 -14.25
N PRO A 9 17.30 1.91 -15.58
CA PRO A 9 16.24 2.42 -16.46
C PRO A 9 15.02 1.47 -16.53
N ASN A 10 15.15 0.24 -16.04
CA ASN A 10 14.07 -0.73 -15.95
C ASN A 10 13.44 -0.81 -14.56
N HIS A 11 13.82 0.04 -13.60
CA HIS A 11 13.25 0.04 -12.24
C HIS A 11 12.72 1.42 -11.86
N PHE A 12 11.43 1.46 -11.51
CA PHE A 12 10.72 2.66 -11.06
C PHE A 12 10.08 2.43 -9.70
N TRP A 13 10.09 3.48 -8.88
CA TRP A 13 9.28 3.56 -7.67
C TRP A 13 8.11 4.51 -7.89
N VAL A 14 6.96 4.21 -7.29
CA VAL A 14 5.78 5.08 -7.33
C VAL A 14 5.23 5.23 -5.92
N GLU A 15 5.08 6.46 -5.46
CA GLU A 15 4.43 6.81 -4.20
C GLU A 15 3.03 7.37 -4.52
N CYS A 16 1.99 6.82 -3.90
CA CYS A 16 0.63 7.29 -4.10
C CYS A 16 -0.32 6.94 -2.96
N ASP A 17 -1.44 7.65 -2.90
CA ASP A 17 -2.58 7.26 -2.07
C ASP A 17 -3.63 6.57 -2.96
N GLY A 18 -4.30 5.57 -2.40
CA GLY A 18 -5.36 4.82 -3.05
C GLY A 18 -6.58 4.72 -2.14
N ARG A 19 -7.78 4.93 -2.72
CA ARG A 19 -9.04 4.90 -1.98
C ARG A 19 -10.17 4.25 -2.77
N GLY A 20 -11.03 3.52 -2.08
CA GLY A 20 -12.16 2.84 -2.70
C GLY A 20 -13.02 2.03 -1.74
N LYS A 21 -14.14 1.51 -2.24
CA LYS A 21 -15.01 0.60 -1.48
C LYS A 21 -14.29 -0.72 -1.25
N ALA A 22 -14.31 -1.23 -0.02
CA ALA A 22 -13.87 -2.57 0.33
C ALA A 22 -15.09 -3.51 0.32
N LEU A 23 -15.18 -4.33 -0.73
CA LEU A 23 -16.28 -5.27 -0.97
C LEU A 23 -15.75 -6.70 -0.92
N VAL A 24 -15.35 -7.17 0.27
CA VAL A 24 -14.81 -8.52 0.46
C VAL A 24 -15.91 -9.43 1.03
N PRO A 25 -16.24 -10.56 0.36
CA PRO A 25 -17.22 -11.51 0.88
C PRO A 25 -16.87 -11.96 2.31
N GLY A 26 -17.88 -11.94 3.20
CA GLY A 26 -17.71 -12.28 4.61
C GLY A 26 -17.35 -11.10 5.54
N TYR A 27 -17.15 -9.89 5.01
CA TYR A 27 -16.93 -8.66 5.79
C TYR A 27 -17.99 -7.61 5.47
N PRO A 28 -18.30 -6.67 6.38
CA PRO A 28 -19.15 -5.54 6.07
C PRO A 28 -18.55 -4.70 4.94
N GLN A 29 -19.41 -4.07 4.13
CA GLN A 29 -18.96 -3.07 3.18
C GLN A 29 -18.27 -1.93 3.94
N GLY A 30 -17.05 -1.60 3.54
CA GLY A 30 -16.31 -0.46 4.08
C GLY A 30 -15.70 0.43 3.02
N TYR A 31 -14.89 1.39 3.48
CA TYR A 31 -14.12 2.29 2.65
C TYR A 31 -12.66 2.21 3.07
N CYS A 32 -11.80 1.80 2.14
CA CYS A 32 -10.37 1.68 2.37
C CYS A 32 -9.67 2.90 1.78
N GLU A 33 -8.83 3.54 2.58
CA GLU A 33 -7.89 4.57 2.17
C GLU A 33 -6.51 4.17 2.72
N ASN A 34 -5.51 4.12 1.86
CA ASN A 34 -4.17 3.69 2.24
C ASN A 34 -3.11 4.42 1.42
N HIS A 35 -1.90 4.44 1.98
CA HIS A 35 -0.71 4.95 1.33
C HIS A 35 0.09 3.79 0.76
N TYR A 36 0.57 3.95 -0.47
CA TYR A 36 1.17 2.90 -1.27
C TYR A 36 2.53 3.34 -1.80
N ILE A 37 3.47 2.39 -1.74
CA ILE A 37 4.70 2.42 -2.49
C ILE A 37 4.66 1.24 -3.46
N HIS A 38 4.85 1.49 -4.75
CA HIS A 38 4.95 0.44 -5.76
C HIS A 38 6.37 0.36 -6.31
N SER A 39 6.86 -0.86 -6.49
CA SER A 39 8.08 -1.17 -7.25
C SER A 39 7.67 -1.74 -8.61
N PHE A 40 8.10 -1.13 -9.69
CA PHE A 40 7.91 -1.64 -11.06
C PHE A 40 9.26 -2.00 -11.67
N GLU A 41 9.46 -3.28 -11.96
CA GLU A 41 10.59 -3.79 -12.73
C GLU A 41 10.12 -4.15 -14.13
N LEU A 42 10.84 -3.67 -15.14
CA LEU A 42 10.50 -3.83 -16.54
C LEU A 42 11.48 -4.77 -17.25
N GLU A 43 11.01 -5.35 -18.35
CA GLU A 43 11.83 -6.12 -19.29
C GLU A 43 11.24 -5.90 -20.68
N ASN A 44 12.09 -5.48 -21.63
CA ASN A 44 11.68 -5.17 -23.00
C ASN A 44 10.49 -4.20 -23.08
N GLY A 45 10.48 -3.17 -22.22
CA GLY A 45 9.43 -2.14 -22.16
C GLY A 45 8.10 -2.61 -21.56
N ARG A 46 8.04 -3.81 -20.97
CA ARG A 46 6.84 -4.36 -20.30
C ARG A 46 7.11 -4.60 -18.82
N ILE A 47 6.06 -4.57 -18.00
CA ILE A 47 6.18 -4.88 -16.57
C ILE A 47 6.52 -6.37 -16.41
N LYS A 48 7.72 -6.65 -15.90
CA LYS A 48 8.14 -7.98 -15.48
C LYS A 48 7.62 -8.30 -14.09
N ARG A 49 7.64 -7.32 -13.18
CA ARG A 49 7.14 -7.48 -11.80
C ARG A 49 6.60 -6.16 -11.26
N ASN A 50 5.44 -6.23 -10.62
CA ASN A 50 4.95 -5.16 -9.73
C ASN A 50 4.90 -5.69 -8.28
N ARG A 51 5.31 -4.86 -7.33
CA ARG A 51 5.14 -5.14 -5.90
C ARG A 51 4.46 -3.94 -5.26
N GLU A 52 3.44 -4.21 -4.46
CA GLU A 52 2.68 -3.20 -3.72
C GLU A 52 3.05 -3.30 -2.23
N PHE A 53 3.48 -2.17 -1.67
CA PHE A 53 3.79 -2.02 -0.25
C PHE A 53 2.81 -1.01 0.34
N MET A 54 2.16 -1.37 1.43
CA MET A 54 1.12 -0.56 2.06
C MET A 54 1.00 -0.89 3.54
N ASN A 55 0.25 -0.08 4.28
CA ASN A 55 -0.05 -0.39 5.68
C ASN A 55 -1.25 -1.35 5.78
N PRO A 56 -1.07 -2.63 6.15
CA PRO A 56 -2.18 -3.59 6.21
C PRO A 56 -3.23 -3.20 7.26
N ILE A 57 -2.86 -2.40 8.25
CA ILE A 57 -3.78 -1.94 9.30
C ILE A 57 -4.95 -1.14 8.72
N GLN A 58 -4.72 -0.34 7.67
CA GLN A 58 -5.82 0.41 7.03
C GLN A 58 -6.83 -0.52 6.36
N LYS A 59 -6.36 -1.65 5.80
CA LYS A 59 -7.24 -2.67 5.22
C LYS A 59 -8.04 -3.40 6.30
N LEU A 60 -7.43 -3.72 7.45
CA LEU A 60 -8.15 -4.29 8.59
C LEU A 60 -9.29 -3.39 9.04
N ARG A 61 -9.02 -2.08 9.19
CA ARG A 61 -10.05 -1.08 9.54
C ARG A 61 -11.17 -1.03 8.51
N ALA A 62 -10.82 -1.03 7.23
CA ALA A 62 -11.80 -0.99 6.14
C ALA A 62 -12.71 -2.23 6.10
N LEU A 63 -12.26 -3.36 6.64
CA LEU A 63 -13.02 -4.60 6.76
C LEU A 63 -13.76 -4.72 8.10
N GLY A 64 -13.72 -3.70 8.95
CA GLY A 64 -14.33 -3.73 10.29
C GLY A 64 -13.61 -4.67 11.27
N ILE A 65 -12.37 -5.06 11.00
CA ILE A 65 -11.56 -5.93 11.87
C ILE A 65 -10.91 -5.08 12.96
N ALA A 66 -11.02 -5.52 14.21
CA ALA A 66 -10.36 -4.87 15.34
C ALA A 66 -8.83 -4.89 15.15
N VAL A 67 -8.20 -3.71 15.32
CA VAL A 67 -6.76 -3.55 15.16
C VAL A 67 -6.07 -3.61 16.52
N PRO A 68 -5.07 -4.48 16.71
CA PRO A 68 -4.30 -4.50 17.95
C PRO A 68 -3.46 -3.22 18.09
N GLN A 69 -3.27 -2.78 19.34
CA GLN A 69 -2.45 -1.61 19.65
C GLN A 69 -1.09 -2.04 20.21
N ILE A 70 -0.03 -1.39 19.72
CA ILE A 70 1.32 -1.55 20.25
C ILE A 70 1.58 -0.37 21.20
N LYS A 71 1.74 -0.66 22.50
CA LYS A 71 2.21 0.32 23.48
C LYS A 71 3.68 0.62 23.22
N ARG A 72 4.03 1.90 23.22
CA ARG A 72 5.38 2.40 22.91
C ARG A 72 5.88 3.31 24.04
N ASP A 73 5.75 2.83 25.27
CA ASP A 73 6.07 3.59 26.47
C ASP A 73 7.55 4.02 26.46
N GLY A 74 7.80 5.31 26.74
CA GLY A 74 9.15 5.88 26.77
C GLY A 74 9.73 6.31 25.41
N ILE A 75 8.98 6.24 24.31
CA ILE A 75 9.43 6.79 23.03
C ILE A 75 9.41 8.34 23.06
N PRO A 76 10.55 9.02 22.81
CA PRO A 76 10.58 10.47 22.61
C PRO A 76 9.80 10.87 21.35
N THR A 77 9.14 12.02 21.37
CA THR A 77 8.40 12.59 20.22
C THR A 77 9.17 13.71 19.56
#